data_AF-A0AA90YZA5-F1
#
_entry.id   AF-A0AA90YZA5-F1
#
_cell.length_a   1.000
_cell.length_b   1.000
_cell.length_c   1.000
_cell.angle_alpha   90.00
_cell.angle_beta   90.00
_cell.angle_gamma   90.00
#
_symmetry.space_group_name_H-M   'P 1'
#
loop_
_entity.id
_entity.type
_entity.pdbx_description
1 polymer ?
#
loop_
_entity_poly.entity_id
_entity_poly.type
_entity_poly.pdbx_seq_one_letter_code
_entity_poly.pdbx_strand_id
1 'polypeptide(L)'
;MADNKRQYTVVTIEMVRGLKEDQVPFTCRYEFIGLASLGRPKYHCIYSSPNYVGALCKSKISRAGAEPREFDLWPGLFKHHQEFGDGRILCVKSDYTIESITPEGLEAAQALDAKSKT
;
A
#
# COMPACT_ATOMS: atom_id res chain seq x y z
N MET A 1 -24.38 -5.01 -2.56
CA MET A 1 -23.50 -4.12 -1.75
C MET A 1 -22.96 -3.07 -2.70
N ALA A 2 -23.13 -1.79 -2.39
CA ALA A 2 -22.77 -0.72 -3.31
C ALA A 2 -21.24 -0.73 -3.54
N ASP A 3 -20.84 -1.00 -4.78
CA ASP A 3 -19.46 -0.93 -5.26
C ASP A 3 -19.07 0.56 -5.25
N ASN A 4 -18.63 1.06 -4.10
CA ASN A 4 -18.14 2.42 -3.94
C ASN A 4 -16.76 2.49 -4.61
N LYS A 5 -16.75 2.42 -5.95
CA LYS A 5 -15.54 2.55 -6.77
C LYS A 5 -14.98 3.94 -6.56
N ARG A 6 -14.11 4.06 -5.55
CA ARG A 6 -13.25 5.24 -5.38
C ARG A 6 -12.50 5.43 -6.69
N GLN A 7 -12.79 6.53 -7.38
CA GLN A 7 -12.08 6.91 -8.59
C GLN A 7 -10.72 7.44 -8.18
N TYR A 8 -9.71 6.58 -8.26
CA TYR A 8 -8.33 6.96 -8.09
C TYR A 8 -7.75 7.41 -9.44
N THR A 9 -6.83 8.38 -9.42
CA THR A 9 -6.00 8.65 -10.60
C THR A 9 -5.04 7.48 -10.84
N VAL A 10 -4.53 7.39 -12.07
CA VAL A 10 -3.58 6.35 -12.47
C VAL A 10 -2.19 6.70 -11.94
N VAL A 11 -1.56 5.74 -11.26
CA VAL A 11 -0.15 5.80 -10.88
C VAL A 11 0.60 4.67 -11.56
N THR A 12 1.75 4.97 -12.15
CA THR A 12 2.65 3.96 -12.73
C THR A 12 3.88 3.76 -11.84
N ILE A 13 4.62 2.67 -12.07
CA ILE A 13 5.88 2.44 -11.35
C ILE A 13 6.91 3.52 -11.71
N GLU A 14 6.94 3.99 -12.94
CA GLU A 14 7.84 5.04 -13.41
C GLU A 14 7.58 6.36 -12.67
N MET A 15 6.31 6.71 -12.43
CA MET A 15 5.97 7.87 -11.61
C MET A 15 6.50 7.73 -10.18
N VAL A 16 6.35 6.55 -9.58
CA VAL A 16 6.85 6.30 -8.21
C VAL A 16 8.38 6.31 -8.16
N ARG A 17 9.07 5.79 -9.19
CA ARG A 17 10.53 5.90 -9.31
C ARG A 17 10.96 7.37 -9.35
N GLY A 18 10.31 8.19 -10.18
CA GLY A 18 10.56 9.63 -10.24
C GLY A 18 10.39 10.31 -8.89
N LEU A 19 9.30 10.02 -8.15
CA LEU A 19 9.12 10.55 -6.80
C LEU A 19 10.28 10.20 -5.85
N LYS A 20 10.81 8.98 -5.93
CA LYS A 20 11.93 8.53 -5.09
C LYS A 20 13.24 9.19 -5.50
N GLU A 21 13.50 9.30 -6.80
CA GLU A 21 14.70 9.93 -7.36
C GLU A 21 14.74 11.43 -7.04
N ASP A 22 13.60 12.11 -7.18
CA ASP A 22 13.43 13.54 -6.91
C ASP A 22 13.22 13.85 -5.42
N GLN A 23 13.20 12.83 -4.55
CA GLN A 23 12.96 12.95 -3.11
C GLN A 23 11.65 13.68 -2.76
N VAL A 24 10.64 13.56 -3.62
CA VAL A 24 9.32 14.16 -3.40
C VAL A 24 8.63 13.40 -2.26
N PRO A 25 8.09 14.09 -1.23
CA PRO A 25 7.36 13.42 -0.17
C PRO A 25 6.10 12.72 -0.70
N PHE A 26 5.99 11.42 -0.42
CA PHE A 26 4.80 10.63 -0.70
C PHE A 26 4.55 9.62 0.41
N THR A 27 3.36 9.05 0.38
CA THR A 27 2.94 7.95 1.24
C THR A 27 2.29 6.86 0.39
N CYS A 28 2.33 5.62 0.87
CA CYS A 28 1.56 4.54 0.25
C CYS A 28 0.78 3.75 1.30
N ARG A 29 -0.43 3.33 0.95
CA ARG A 29 -1.25 2.42 1.75
C ARG A 29 -1.78 1.28 0.89
N TYR A 30 -2.10 0.18 1.54
CA TYR A 30 -2.66 -1.00 0.88
C TYR A 30 -4.11 -1.18 1.29
N GLU A 31 -5.02 -1.06 0.31
CA GLU A 31 -6.45 -1.24 0.53
C GLU A 31 -6.81 -2.70 0.24
N PHE A 32 -7.40 -3.38 1.23
CA PHE A 32 -7.91 -4.74 1.07
C PHE A 32 -9.11 -4.74 0.13
N ILE A 33 -9.07 -5.58 -0.91
CA ILE A 33 -10.13 -5.65 -1.94
C ILE A 33 -10.91 -6.96 -1.93
N GLY A 34 -10.58 -7.87 -1.01
CA GLY A 34 -11.24 -9.16 -0.85
C GLY A 34 -10.31 -10.35 -0.99
N LEU A 35 -10.93 -11.53 -1.04
CA LEU A 35 -10.24 -12.81 -1.10
C LEU A 35 -10.28 -13.38 -2.52
N ALA A 36 -9.14 -13.86 -3.02
CA ALA A 36 -9.07 -14.65 -4.24
C ALA A 36 -9.57 -16.09 -4.01
N SER A 37 -9.61 -16.91 -5.07
CA SER A 37 -10.20 -18.26 -5.12
C SER A 37 -9.63 -19.32 -4.15
N LEU A 38 -8.67 -18.94 -3.30
CA LEU A 38 -8.08 -19.79 -2.26
C LEU A 38 -8.03 -19.10 -0.89
N GLY A 39 -8.89 -18.10 -0.65
CA GLY A 39 -8.88 -17.34 0.60
C GLY A 39 -7.67 -16.42 0.77
N ARG A 40 -6.89 -16.20 -0.30
CA ARG A 40 -5.71 -15.32 -0.26
C ARG A 40 -6.14 -13.85 -0.35
N PRO A 41 -5.73 -12.98 0.58
CA PRO A 41 -6.13 -11.59 0.55
C PRO A 41 -5.45 -10.85 -0.62
N LYS A 42 -6.23 -9.98 -1.25
CA LYS A 42 -5.80 -9.13 -2.36
C LYS A 42 -5.83 -7.68 -1.94
N TYR A 43 -4.91 -6.91 -2.51
CA TYR A 43 -4.74 -5.50 -2.19
C TYR A 43 -4.52 -4.63 -3.42
N HIS A 44 -5.00 -3.39 -3.36
CA HIS A 44 -4.54 -2.30 -4.20
C HIS A 44 -3.55 -1.42 -3.43
N CYS A 45 -2.49 -0.97 -4.11
CA CYS A 45 -1.58 0.03 -3.56
C CYS A 45 -2.04 1.42 -3.97
N ILE A 46 -2.30 2.28 -3.00
CA ILE A 46 -2.70 3.68 -3.20
C ILE A 46 -1.55 4.59 -2.78
N TYR A 47 -1.05 5.36 -3.73
CA TYR A 47 -0.07 6.40 -3.49
C TYR A 47 -0.76 7.73 -3.21
N SER A 48 -0.21 8.50 -2.28
CA SER A 48 -0.67 9.85 -1.97
C SER A 48 0.52 10.78 -1.83
N SER A 49 0.46 11.91 -2.52
CA SER A 49 1.37 13.05 -2.40
C SER A 49 0.55 14.33 -2.16
N PRO A 50 1.16 15.49 -1.90
CA PRO A 50 0.42 16.74 -1.73
C PRO A 50 -0.52 17.07 -2.89
N ASN A 51 -0.18 16.64 -4.11
CA ASN A 51 -0.87 17.06 -5.33
C ASN A 51 -1.75 15.96 -5.95
N TYR A 52 -1.64 14.70 -5.50
CA TYR A 52 -2.43 13.61 -6.09
C TYR A 52 -2.61 12.41 -5.16
N VAL A 53 -3.72 11.69 -5.38
CA VAL A 53 -4.01 10.38 -4.78
C VAL A 53 -4.42 9.42 -5.88
N GLY A 54 -3.66 8.35 -6.06
CA GLY A 54 -3.86 7.44 -7.18
C GLY A 54 -3.53 5.99 -6.87
N ALA A 55 -4.15 5.09 -7.61
CA ALA A 55 -3.95 3.66 -7.49
C ALA A 55 -2.83 3.22 -8.45
N LEU A 56 -1.95 2.37 -7.97
CA LEU A 56 -0.94 1.77 -8.82
C LEU A 56 -1.63 0.87 -9.85
N CYS A 57 -1.40 1.14 -11.14
CA CYS A 57 -1.95 0.37 -12.25
C CYS A 57 -0.95 -0.63 -12.83
N LYS A 58 -1.47 -1.63 -13.54
CA LYS A 58 -0.68 -2.56 -14.35
C LYS A 58 0.03 -1.78 -15.46
N SER A 59 1.28 -2.14 -15.77
CA SER A 59 2.06 -1.49 -16.83
C SER A 59 1.45 -1.65 -18.23
N LYS A 60 0.70 -2.73 -18.46
CA LYS A 60 0.00 -2.96 -19.73
C LYS A 60 -1.41 -2.39 -19.66
N ILE A 61 -1.70 -1.44 -20.54
CA ILE A 61 -3.04 -0.90 -20.75
C ILE A 61 -3.84 -1.91 -21.56
N SER A 62 -4.98 -2.35 -21.02
CA SER A 62 -5.89 -3.26 -21.73
C SER A 62 -6.84 -2.46 -22.62
N ARG A 63 -7.64 -3.14 -23.46
CA ARG A 63 -8.72 -2.46 -24.21
C ARG A 63 -9.76 -1.81 -23.30
N ALA A 64 -9.84 -2.23 -22.04
CA ALA A 64 -10.69 -1.65 -21.01
C ALA A 64 -10.04 -0.46 -20.29
N GLY A 65 -8.80 -0.10 -20.64
CA GLY A 65 -8.06 1.01 -20.05
C GLY A 65 -7.01 0.56 -19.02
N ALA A 66 -6.62 1.50 -18.15
CA ALA A 66 -5.69 1.23 -17.07
C ALA A 66 -6.41 0.50 -15.93
N GLU A 67 -5.91 -0.68 -15.58
CA GLU A 67 -6.45 -1.49 -14.50
C GLU A 67 -5.56 -1.37 -13.26
N PRO A 68 -6.13 -1.26 -12.05
CA PRO A 68 -5.38 -1.36 -10.81
C PRO A 68 -4.56 -2.66 -10.75
N ARG A 69 -3.36 -2.57 -10.18
CA ARG A 69 -2.51 -3.71 -9.91
C ARG A 69 -2.92 -4.34 -8.58
N GLU A 70 -3.29 -5.61 -8.66
CA GLU A 70 -3.59 -6.42 -7.49
C GLU A 70 -2.32 -7.06 -6.93
N PHE A 71 -2.18 -7.07 -5.61
CA PHE A 71 -1.10 -7.73 -4.90
C PHE A 71 -1.61 -8.87 -4.03
N ASP A 72 -0.92 -10.01 -4.07
CA ASP A 72 -0.92 -10.97 -2.97
C ASP A 72 -0.04 -10.45 -1.84
N LEU A 73 -0.38 -10.77 -0.59
CA LEU A 73 0.41 -10.35 0.57
C LEU A 73 1.87 -10.80 0.45
N TRP A 74 2.10 -12.09 0.22
CA TRP A 74 3.45 -12.68 0.09
C TRP A 74 3.65 -13.40 -1.26
N PRO A 75 4.80 -13.20 -1.94
CA PRO A 75 5.81 -12.17 -1.70
C PRO A 75 5.42 -10.79 -2.27
N GLY A 76 4.28 -10.70 -2.97
CA GLY A 76 3.94 -9.59 -3.87
C GLY A 76 3.99 -8.21 -3.21
N LEU A 77 3.12 -7.98 -2.23
CA LEU A 77 2.97 -6.70 -1.55
C LEU A 77 4.24 -6.30 -0.80
N PHE A 78 4.78 -7.22 0.01
CA PHE A 78 5.98 -6.94 0.81
C PHE A 78 7.19 -6.57 -0.04
N LYS A 79 7.45 -7.31 -1.13
CA LYS A 79 8.56 -7.00 -2.04
C LYS A 79 8.37 -5.64 -2.68
N HIS A 80 7.14 -5.32 -3.12
CA HIS A 80 6.83 -4.02 -3.70
C HIS A 80 7.03 -2.89 -2.69
N HIS A 81 6.57 -3.07 -1.46
CA HIS A 81 6.75 -2.08 -0.40
C HIS A 81 8.22 -1.83 -0.05
N GLN A 82 9.03 -2.89 -0.02
CA GLN A 82 10.46 -2.76 0.21
C GLN A 82 11.17 -1.94 -0.87
N GLU A 83 10.79 -2.13 -2.14
CA GLU A 83 11.41 -1.45 -3.27
C GLU A 83 10.86 -0.03 -3.50
N PHE A 84 9.53 0.15 -3.39
CA PHE A 84 8.80 1.36 -3.81
C PHE A 84 7.91 1.97 -2.73
N GLY A 85 7.99 1.49 -1.50
CA GLY A 85 7.25 2.04 -0.37
C GLY A 85 7.82 3.36 0.12
N ASP A 86 7.10 3.94 1.07
CA ASP A 86 7.38 5.21 1.75
C ASP A 86 8.24 5.05 3.02
N GLY A 87 8.84 3.87 3.22
CA GLY A 87 9.70 3.57 4.36
C GLY A 87 8.95 3.22 5.66
N ARG A 88 7.62 3.28 5.68
CA ARG A 88 6.83 2.86 6.85
C ARG A 88 6.82 1.35 7.04
N ILE A 89 6.66 0.92 8.28
CA ILE A 89 6.52 -0.49 8.64
C ILE A 89 5.06 -0.90 8.44
N LEU A 90 4.84 -2.06 7.81
CA LEU A 90 3.50 -2.59 7.57
C LEU A 90 3.05 -3.48 8.74
N CYS A 91 1.87 -3.20 9.26
CA CYS A 91 1.22 -3.93 10.33
C CYS A 91 -0.02 -4.64 9.77
N VAL A 92 0.07 -5.96 9.60
CA VAL A 92 -1.04 -6.78 9.10
C VAL A 92 -1.95 -7.16 10.28
N LYS A 93 -3.23 -6.82 10.17
CA LYS A 93 -4.26 -7.14 11.17
C LYS A 93 -4.93 -8.49 10.91
N SER A 94 -5.64 -9.00 11.91
CA SER A 94 -6.38 -10.27 11.84
C SER A 94 -7.52 -10.27 10.82
N ASP A 95 -8.05 -9.09 10.46
CA ASP A 95 -9.08 -8.89 9.44
C ASP A 95 -8.52 -8.65 8.03
N TYR A 96 -7.24 -8.95 7.82
CA TYR A 96 -6.47 -8.70 6.59
C TYR A 96 -6.25 -7.23 6.23
N THR A 97 -6.71 -6.27 7.03
CA THR A 97 -6.35 -4.87 6.81
C THR A 97 -4.87 -4.64 7.12
N ILE A 98 -4.29 -3.63 6.46
CA ILE A 98 -2.89 -3.25 6.64
C ILE A 98 -2.84 -1.81 7.09
N GLU A 99 -2.26 -1.60 8.26
CA GLU A 99 -1.87 -0.27 8.72
C GLU A 99 -0.38 -0.07 8.49
N SER A 100 0.04 1.20 8.46
CA SER A 100 1.45 1.55 8.38
C SER A 100 1.83 2.48 9.51
N ILE A 101 2.99 2.22 10.10
CA ILE A 101 3.54 3.00 11.21
C ILE A 101 4.94 3.48 10.85
N THR A 102 5.34 4.65 11.32
CA THR A 102 6.73 5.08 11.15
C THR A 102 7.64 4.25 12.06
N PRO A 103 8.93 4.09 11.74
CA PRO A 103 9.88 3.41 12.61
C PRO A 103 9.87 3.95 14.04
N GLU A 104 9.81 5.28 14.20
CA GLU A 104 9.77 5.94 15.52
C GLU A 104 8.47 5.60 16.27
N GLY A 105 7.36 5.52 15.56
CA GLY A 105 6.07 5.10 16.14
C GLY A 105 6.11 3.66 16.64
N LEU A 106 6.82 2.76 15.95
CA LEU A 106 6.99 1.38 16.40
C LEU A 106 7.85 1.31 17.67
N GLU A 107 8.96 2.04 17.72
CA GLU A 107 9.82 2.11 18.91
C GLU A 107 9.04 2.64 20.13
N ALA A 108 8.23 3.69 19.93
CA ALA A 108 7.38 4.24 20.98
C ALA A 108 6.34 3.22 21.48
N ALA A 109 5.69 2.48 20.58
CA ALA A 109 4.72 1.45 20.95
C ALA A 109 5.38 0.31 21.75
N GLN A 110 6.55 -0.15 21.33
CA GLN A 110 7.31 -1.19 22.04
C GLN A 110 7.75 -0.75 23.45
N ALA A 111 8.15 0.53 23.59
CA ALA A 111 8.54 1.08 24.88
C ALA A 111 7.37 1.19 25.87
N LEU A 112 6.15 1.46 25.39
CA LEU A 112 4.94 1.48 26.22
C LEU A 112 4.56 0.07 26.71
N ASP A 113 4.62 -0.93 25.83
CA ASP A 113 4.34 -2.32 26.20
C ASP A 113 5.33 -2.86 27.24
N ALA A 114 6.61 -2.46 27.15
CA ALA A 114 7.62 -2.83 28.13
C ALA A 114 7.32 -2.23 29.52
N LYS A 115 6.84 -0.99 29.57
CA LYS A 115 6.46 -0.32 30.83
C LYS A 115 5.18 -0.89 31.45
N SER A 116 4.23 -1.36 30.64
CA SER A 116 2.98 -1.94 31.16
C SER A 116 3.16 -3.34 31.76
N LYS A 117 4.33 -3.97 31.58
CA LYS A 117 4.66 -5.30 32.13
C LYS A 117 5.56 -5.23 33.37
N THR A 118 5.89 -4.03 33.84
CA THR A 118 6.69 -3.77 35.06
C THR A 118 5.77 -3.23 36.15
#